data_AF-A0A316F2Q2-F1
#
_entry.id   AF-A0A316F2Q2-F1
#
_cell.length_a   1.000
_cell.length_b   1.000
_cell.length_c   1.000
_cell.angle_alpha   90.00
_cell.angle_beta   90.00
_cell.angle_gamma   90.00
#
_symmetry.space_group_name_H-M   'P 1'
#
loop_
_entity.id
_entity.type
_entity.pdbx_description
1 polymer ?
#
loop_
_entity_poly.entity_id
_entity_poly.type
_entity_poly.pdbx_seq_one_letter_code
_entity_poly.pdbx_strand_id
1 'polypeptide(L)'
;MKRLACVLLLLVSVLSGCASGPKYADMSAGIPAIRSGEGRVYFYRDGLFFGGALRPDITLNGMTVGASEPGGFFYVDRPAGSYRATTGTETEKSVSFVLAAGETKYLRTYATLGIVVARVVIELVTADDARKDLPSLSYTASPVARLAGSPIASAPNLGNAQQSASPLQSTGDINDAEALPNASLAMKERYRAFLQQPKPRAFAISQSGKNWRQTYGRSRDLSLPSDAGQRAVLLCERASNEPCFLYAVDDYVVYQAHSPQEPKQ
;
A
#
# COMPACT_ATOMS: atom_id res chain seq x y z
N MET A 1 -1.05 66.66 -10.12
CA MET A 1 0.01 65.62 -10.05
C MET A 1 -0.53 64.38 -9.35
N LYS A 2 -0.50 63.24 -10.05
CA LYS A 2 -0.34 61.85 -9.55
C LYS A 2 -1.39 61.37 -8.52
N ARG A 3 -2.49 60.74 -8.94
CA ARG A 3 -2.58 59.29 -9.21
C ARG A 3 -1.68 58.46 -8.28
N LEU A 4 -2.04 58.22 -7.02
CA LEU A 4 -1.50 57.10 -6.23
C LEU A 4 -2.21 56.93 -4.86
N ALA A 5 -3.39 56.30 -4.80
CA ALA A 5 -3.92 55.81 -3.52
C ALA A 5 -4.97 54.67 -3.68
N CYS A 6 -4.94 53.92 -4.78
CA CYS A 6 -5.92 52.85 -5.04
C CYS A 6 -5.31 51.46 -5.26
N VAL A 7 -4.02 51.24 -4.96
CA VAL A 7 -3.40 49.92 -5.15
C VAL A 7 -2.51 49.60 -3.97
N LEU A 8 -3.11 49.11 -2.88
CA LEU A 8 -2.40 48.29 -1.89
C LEU A 8 -3.38 47.36 -1.16
N LEU A 9 -4.15 46.60 -1.93
CA LEU A 9 -4.99 45.51 -1.41
C LEU A 9 -4.90 44.29 -2.34
N LEU A 10 -3.67 43.94 -2.72
CA LEU A 10 -3.35 42.67 -3.36
C LEU A 10 -2.13 42.04 -2.70
N LEU A 11 -2.27 40.75 -2.44
CA LEU A 11 -1.22 39.78 -2.11
C LEU A 11 -0.72 39.73 -0.65
N VAL A 12 -1.52 39.11 0.22
CA VAL A 12 -0.99 38.11 1.16
C VAL A 12 -1.88 36.86 1.13
N SER A 13 -1.94 36.22 -0.03
CA SER A 13 -2.34 34.82 -0.17
C SER A 13 -1.09 34.01 -0.50
N VAL A 14 -0.22 33.84 0.49
CA VAL A 14 1.00 33.03 0.34
C VAL A 14 1.07 32.01 1.49
N LEU A 15 1.25 30.75 1.09
CA LEU A 15 1.59 29.55 1.87
C LEU A 15 0.46 28.72 2.52
N SER A 16 -0.50 28.26 1.72
CA SER A 16 -1.29 27.05 2.02
C SER A 16 -0.45 25.78 1.77
N GLY A 17 0.49 25.51 2.68
CA GLY A 17 1.37 24.34 2.66
C GLY A 17 1.05 23.24 3.68
N CYS A 18 0.15 23.49 4.63
CA CYS A 18 -0.23 22.53 5.68
C CYS A 18 -1.42 21.67 5.24
N ALA A 19 -1.39 20.40 5.63
CA ALA A 19 -2.52 19.47 5.50
C ALA A 19 -3.84 20.15 5.96
N SER A 20 -4.78 20.34 5.04
CA SER A 20 -5.93 21.24 5.22
C SER A 20 -7.27 20.56 5.49
N GLY A 21 -7.26 19.28 5.91
CA GLY A 21 -8.47 18.54 6.25
C GLY A 21 -8.83 18.56 7.74
N PRO A 22 -9.96 17.95 8.13
CA PRO A 22 -10.38 17.82 9.52
C PRO A 22 -9.34 17.04 10.33
N LYS A 23 -9.21 17.35 11.63
CA LYS A 23 -8.30 16.62 12.50
C LYS A 23 -8.80 15.21 12.77
N TYR A 24 -7.88 14.28 13.00
CA TYR A 24 -8.23 12.91 13.40
C TYR A 24 -9.13 12.89 14.65
N ALA A 25 -8.83 13.74 15.64
CA ALA A 25 -9.65 13.83 16.86
C ALA A 25 -11.12 14.15 16.58
N ASP A 26 -11.39 14.97 15.56
CA ASP A 26 -12.73 15.43 15.23
C ASP A 26 -13.49 14.44 14.33
N MET A 27 -12.78 13.65 13.51
CA MET A 27 -13.41 12.77 12.52
C MET A 27 -13.30 11.27 12.80
N SER A 28 -12.45 10.84 13.74
CA SER A 28 -12.15 9.42 13.97
C SER A 28 -13.39 8.56 14.23
N ALA A 29 -14.39 9.11 14.92
CA ALA A 29 -15.66 8.44 15.19
C ALA A 29 -16.51 8.22 13.92
N GLY A 30 -16.31 9.02 12.88
CA GLY A 30 -17.00 8.90 11.58
C GLY A 30 -16.23 8.08 10.54
N ILE A 31 -15.04 7.57 10.88
CA ILE A 31 -14.27 6.73 9.96
C ILE A 31 -15.02 5.40 9.76
N PRO A 32 -15.32 4.99 8.51
CA PRO A 32 -16.01 3.73 8.25
C PRO A 32 -15.28 2.53 8.84
N ALA A 33 -16.06 1.54 9.29
CA ALA A 33 -15.51 0.25 9.69
C ALA A 33 -14.72 -0.39 8.53
N ILE A 34 -13.69 -1.16 8.87
CA ILE A 34 -12.90 -1.89 7.87
C ILE A 34 -13.81 -2.93 7.22
N ARG A 35 -13.77 -3.01 5.89
CA ARG A 35 -14.54 -4.02 5.16
C ARG A 35 -14.10 -5.42 5.58
N SER A 36 -15.04 -6.36 5.61
CA SER A 36 -14.74 -7.77 5.89
C SER A 36 -13.66 -8.30 4.95
N GLY A 37 -12.66 -8.99 5.49
CA GLY A 37 -11.50 -9.52 4.75
C GLY A 37 -10.38 -8.51 4.46
N GLU A 38 -10.58 -7.23 4.77
CA GLU A 38 -9.57 -6.19 4.62
C GLU A 38 -8.97 -5.83 5.98
N GLY A 39 -7.73 -5.34 5.97
CA GLY A 39 -7.15 -4.56 7.05
C GLY A 39 -7.01 -3.10 6.63
N ARG A 40 -6.73 -2.23 7.59
CA ARG A 40 -6.49 -0.80 7.37
C ARG A 40 -5.04 -0.44 7.60
N VAL A 41 -4.49 0.36 6.68
CA VAL A 41 -3.15 0.91 6.82
C VAL A 41 -3.26 2.43 6.91
N TYR A 42 -2.89 2.97 8.06
CA TYR A 42 -2.72 4.41 8.25
C TYR A 42 -1.33 4.83 7.81
N PHE A 43 -1.26 5.95 7.12
CA PHE A 43 -0.03 6.64 6.76
C PHE A 43 -0.09 8.05 7.33
N TYR A 44 0.97 8.47 8.01
CA TYR A 44 0.98 9.80 8.60
C TYR A 44 2.38 10.40 8.69
N ARG A 45 2.44 11.72 8.86
CA ARG A 45 3.69 12.45 9.08
C ARG A 45 3.50 13.53 10.13
N ASP A 46 4.44 13.62 11.06
CA ASP A 46 4.51 14.72 12.01
C ASP A 46 4.75 16.06 11.29
N GLY A 47 4.13 17.13 11.81
CA GLY A 47 4.23 18.47 11.22
C GLY A 47 5.54 19.22 11.54
N LEU A 48 6.45 18.60 12.30
CA LEU A 48 7.51 19.29 13.05
C LEU A 48 8.76 19.70 12.24
N PHE A 49 8.73 19.64 10.90
CA PHE A 49 9.86 20.12 10.08
C PHE A 49 9.54 21.46 9.40
N PHE A 50 10.17 22.53 9.89
CA PHE A 50 10.24 23.84 9.24
C PHE A 50 11.24 23.76 8.08
N GLY A 51 10.74 23.54 6.86
CA GLY A 51 11.58 23.38 5.66
C GLY A 51 10.82 22.82 4.46
N GLY A 52 9.96 23.65 3.86
CA GLY A 52 9.52 23.61 2.46
C GLY A 52 9.12 22.27 1.79
N ALA A 53 7.84 22.18 1.43
CA ALA A 53 7.27 21.53 0.22
C ALA A 53 7.49 20.03 -0.06
N LEU A 54 8.30 19.30 0.70
CA LEU A 54 8.60 17.90 0.38
C LEU A 54 7.44 16.95 0.72
N ARG A 55 6.72 16.52 -0.33
CA ARG A 55 5.55 15.62 -0.28
C ARG A 55 5.73 14.45 -1.26
N PRO A 56 6.64 13.50 -0.97
CA PRO A 56 6.83 12.36 -1.84
C PRO A 56 5.60 11.47 -1.82
N ASP A 57 5.38 10.78 -2.94
CA ASP A 57 4.36 9.74 -3.02
C ASP A 57 4.68 8.61 -2.03
N ILE A 58 3.61 7.99 -1.55
CA ILE A 58 3.65 6.74 -0.81
C ILE A 58 3.02 5.69 -1.72
N THR A 59 3.74 4.60 -1.95
CA THR A 59 3.25 3.46 -2.73
C THR A 59 3.06 2.24 -1.84
N LEU A 60 2.04 1.44 -2.16
CA LEU A 60 1.87 0.08 -1.65
C LEU A 60 1.99 -0.90 -2.81
N ASN A 61 2.97 -1.80 -2.75
CA ASN A 61 3.27 -2.76 -3.81
C ASN A 61 3.45 -2.08 -5.18
N GLY A 62 4.10 -0.91 -5.21
CA GLY A 62 4.34 -0.13 -6.43
C GLY A 62 3.17 0.75 -6.89
N MET A 63 1.98 0.63 -6.29
CA MET A 63 0.84 1.50 -6.60
C MET A 63 0.78 2.68 -5.65
N THR A 64 0.74 3.91 -6.17
CA THR A 64 0.58 5.13 -5.37
C THR A 64 -0.75 5.11 -4.60
N VAL A 65 -0.67 5.26 -3.28
CA VAL A 65 -1.82 5.27 -2.38
C VAL A 65 -2.08 6.63 -1.75
N GLY A 66 -1.13 7.55 -1.82
CA GLY A 66 -1.23 8.89 -1.25
C GLY A 66 0.13 9.58 -1.24
N ALA A 67 0.26 10.67 -0.50
CA ALA A 67 1.49 11.43 -0.36
C ALA A 67 1.86 11.62 1.11
N SER A 68 3.15 11.70 1.42
CA SER A 68 3.66 12.02 2.76
C SER A 68 3.53 13.53 3.02
N GLU A 69 2.30 13.97 3.35
CA GLU A 69 2.00 15.37 3.67
C GLU A 69 2.42 15.73 5.10
N PRO A 70 3.24 16.79 5.30
CA PRO A 70 3.57 17.29 6.63
C PRO A 70 2.32 17.66 7.44
N GLY A 71 2.20 17.11 8.65
CA GLY A 71 1.04 17.32 9.52
C GLY A 71 -0.23 16.58 9.04
N GLY A 72 -0.08 15.69 8.06
CA GLY A 72 -1.17 14.97 7.43
C GLY A 72 -1.24 13.51 7.85
N PHE A 73 -2.44 12.92 7.73
CA PHE A 73 -2.64 11.49 7.72
C PHE A 73 -3.67 11.08 6.66
N PHE A 74 -3.55 9.87 6.17
CA PHE A 74 -4.60 9.20 5.40
C PHE A 74 -4.59 7.72 5.72
N TYR A 75 -5.58 6.99 5.19
CA TYR A 75 -5.63 5.55 5.32
C TYR A 75 -6.13 4.91 4.03
N VAL A 76 -5.77 3.65 3.86
CA VAL A 76 -6.32 2.79 2.82
C VAL A 76 -6.72 1.46 3.43
N ASP A 77 -7.82 0.93 2.95
CA ASP A 77 -8.22 -0.44 3.24
C ASP A 77 -7.67 -1.34 2.13
N ARG A 78 -7.19 -2.50 2.55
CA ARG A 78 -6.47 -3.44 1.70
C ARG A 78 -6.80 -4.86 2.15
N PRO A 79 -6.99 -5.81 1.22
CA PRO A 79 -7.16 -7.21 1.57
C PRO A 79 -6.06 -7.71 2.51
N ALA A 80 -6.35 -8.73 3.32
CA ALA A 80 -5.31 -9.36 4.12
C ALA A 80 -4.18 -9.88 3.22
N GLY A 81 -2.92 -9.63 3.60
CA GLY A 81 -1.78 -10.01 2.77
C GLY A 81 -0.48 -9.29 3.14
N SER A 82 0.56 -9.57 2.37
CA SER A 82 1.86 -8.94 2.50
C SER A 82 1.95 -7.68 1.66
N TYR A 83 2.41 -6.60 2.28
CA TYR A 83 2.53 -5.30 1.66
C TYR A 83 3.94 -4.74 1.81
N ARG A 84 4.40 -4.06 0.77
CA ARG A 84 5.59 -3.20 0.79
C ARG A 84 5.16 -1.76 0.61
N ALA A 85 5.26 -0.98 1.68
CA ALA A 85 5.13 0.45 1.59
C ALA A 85 6.47 1.07 1.20
N THR A 86 6.46 2.03 0.28
CA THR A 86 7.65 2.75 -0.17
C THR A 86 7.38 4.24 -0.21
N THR A 87 8.39 5.03 0.18
CA THR A 87 8.42 6.47 -0.03
C THR A 87 9.88 6.91 -0.19
N GLY A 88 10.14 8.05 -0.81
CA GLY A 88 11.50 8.53 -0.99
C GLY A 88 11.60 9.74 -1.90
N THR A 89 12.79 10.34 -1.88
CA THR A 89 13.14 11.51 -2.73
C THR A 89 14.36 11.18 -3.58
N GLU A 90 15.53 11.04 -2.96
CA GLU A 90 16.77 10.58 -3.61
C GLU A 90 16.95 9.07 -3.54
N THR A 91 16.51 8.44 -2.46
CA THR A 91 16.61 6.99 -2.24
C THR A 91 15.29 6.47 -1.69
N GLU A 92 14.82 5.34 -2.25
CA GLU A 92 13.62 4.68 -1.76
C GLU A 92 13.87 4.05 -0.39
N LYS A 93 12.97 4.33 0.55
CA LYS A 93 12.85 3.59 1.81
C LYS A 93 11.57 2.80 1.78
N SER A 94 11.68 1.55 2.20
CA SER A 94 10.55 0.64 2.18
C SER A 94 10.47 -0.18 3.45
N VAL A 95 9.25 -0.46 3.84
CA VAL A 95 8.93 -1.35 4.94
C VAL A 95 7.97 -2.42 4.43
N SER A 96 8.29 -3.67 4.72
CA SER A 96 7.44 -4.81 4.42
C SER A 96 6.69 -5.21 5.69
N PHE A 97 5.40 -5.48 5.58
CA PHE A 97 4.57 -5.91 6.69
C PHE A 97 3.44 -6.83 6.22
N VAL A 98 2.94 -7.64 7.13
CA VAL A 98 1.72 -8.42 6.93
C VAL A 98 0.56 -7.62 7.52
N LEU A 99 -0.54 -7.57 6.78
CA LEU A 99 -1.80 -6.98 7.19
C LEU A 99 -2.83 -8.11 7.29
N ALA A 100 -3.34 -8.39 8.49
CA ALA A 100 -4.42 -9.35 8.68
C ALA A 100 -5.80 -8.70 8.48
N ALA A 101 -6.83 -9.52 8.24
CA ALA A 101 -8.21 -9.05 8.15
C ALA A 101 -8.66 -8.43 9.49
N GLY A 102 -9.31 -7.28 9.43
CA GLY A 102 -9.68 -6.46 10.60
C GLY A 102 -8.50 -5.80 11.32
N GLU A 103 -7.26 -6.07 10.90
CA GLU A 103 -6.09 -5.48 11.52
C GLU A 103 -5.88 -4.05 11.07
N THR A 104 -5.36 -3.21 11.97
CA THR A 104 -4.92 -1.86 11.65
C THR A 104 -3.41 -1.74 11.86
N LYS A 105 -2.70 -1.29 10.82
CA LYS A 105 -1.27 -0.99 10.85
C LYS A 105 -1.05 0.50 10.68
N TYR A 106 0.07 0.99 11.22
CA TYR A 106 0.41 2.41 11.22
C TYR A 106 1.81 2.58 10.66
N LEU A 107 1.92 3.38 9.60
CA LEU A 107 3.20 3.73 9.01
C LEU A 107 3.43 5.22 9.20
N ARG A 108 4.43 5.54 10.02
CA ARG A 108 4.90 6.90 10.24
C ARG A 108 5.93 7.23 9.19
N THR A 109 5.83 8.43 8.64
CA THR A 109 6.88 9.02 7.82
C THR A 109 7.45 10.24 8.54
N TYR A 110 8.76 10.46 8.38
CA TYR A 110 9.43 11.62 8.95
C TYR A 110 10.57 12.07 8.03
N ALA A 111 10.81 13.38 7.99
CA ALA A 111 11.92 13.93 7.23
C ALA A 111 13.22 13.84 8.06
N THR A 112 14.29 13.44 7.39
CA THR A 112 15.66 13.52 7.90
C THR A 112 16.49 14.37 6.95
N LEU A 113 17.44 15.11 7.50
CA LEU A 113 18.42 15.84 6.70
C LEU A 113 19.34 14.82 6.02
N GLY A 114 19.45 14.91 4.69
CA GLY A 114 20.50 14.22 3.93
C GLY A 114 21.71 15.13 3.74
N ILE A 115 22.75 14.58 3.11
CA ILE A 115 24.01 15.30 2.83
C ILE A 115 23.80 16.36 1.73
N VAL A 116 22.88 16.11 0.79
CA VAL A 116 22.61 16.99 -0.36
C VAL A 116 21.16 17.47 -0.38
N VAL A 117 20.15 16.59 -0.25
CA VAL A 117 18.74 16.99 -0.04
C VAL A 117 18.07 16.26 1.13
N ALA A 118 16.92 16.78 1.57
CA ALA A 118 16.11 16.13 2.60
C ALA A 118 15.46 14.83 2.09
N ARG A 119 15.40 13.81 2.96
CA ARG A 119 14.82 12.50 2.64
C ARG A 119 13.73 12.12 3.62
N VAL A 120 12.68 11.48 3.10
CA VAL A 120 11.57 10.96 3.92
C VAL A 120 11.81 9.47 4.17
N VAL A 121 11.77 9.08 5.43
CA VAL A 121 11.81 7.68 5.87
C VAL A 121 10.38 7.22 6.17
N ILE A 122 10.12 5.93 5.99
CA ILE A 122 8.87 5.26 6.38
C ILE A 122 9.16 4.14 7.36
N GLU A 123 8.40 4.08 8.44
CA GLU A 123 8.56 3.14 9.54
C GLU A 123 7.21 2.56 9.95
N LEU A 124 7.16 1.25 10.20
CA LEU A 124 6.01 0.61 10.81
C LEU A 124 6.06 0.84 12.32
N VAL A 125 5.05 1.51 12.87
CA VAL A 125 4.99 1.88 14.30
C VAL A 125 3.88 1.13 15.02
N THR A 126 3.94 1.15 16.35
CA THR A 126 2.92 0.55 17.21
C THR A 126 1.64 1.36 17.21
N ALA A 127 0.52 0.72 17.56
CA ALA A 127 -0.74 1.42 17.74
C ALA A 127 -0.70 2.45 18.89
N ASP A 128 0.12 2.21 19.93
CA ASP A 128 0.31 3.16 21.03
C ASP A 128 0.98 4.45 20.57
N ASP A 129 1.99 4.36 19.71
CA ASP A 129 2.69 5.54 19.20
C ASP A 129 1.80 6.32 18.22
N ALA A 130 1.10 5.61 17.34
CA ALA A 130 0.13 6.24 16.44
C ALA A 130 -1.01 6.95 17.19
N ARG A 131 -1.50 6.40 18.31
CA ARG A 131 -2.52 7.04 19.15
C ARG A 131 -2.05 8.35 19.78
N LYS A 132 -0.74 8.53 20.00
CA LYS A 132 -0.17 9.79 20.51
C LYS A 132 -0.07 10.83 19.40
N ASP A 133 0.30 10.40 18.20
CA ASP A 133 0.59 11.30 17.08
C ASP A 133 -0.69 11.75 16.34
N LEU A 134 -1.56 10.80 15.99
CA LEU A 134 -2.72 10.98 15.11
C LEU A 134 -3.70 12.10 15.52
N PRO A 135 -4.09 12.28 16.80
CA PRO A 135 -5.15 13.22 17.18
C PRO A 135 -4.93 14.65 16.67
N SER A 136 -3.67 15.05 16.53
CA SER A 136 -3.29 16.40 16.10
C SER A 136 -3.22 16.58 14.57
N LEU A 137 -3.22 15.49 13.81
CA LEU A 137 -2.97 15.48 12.37
C LEU A 137 -4.25 15.69 11.56
N SER A 138 -4.10 16.34 10.41
CA SER A 138 -5.20 16.63 9.49
C SER A 138 -5.37 15.51 8.46
N TYR A 139 -6.61 15.18 8.11
CA TYR A 139 -6.88 14.18 7.08
C TYR A 139 -6.57 14.70 5.68
N THR A 140 -5.70 14.02 4.95
CA THR A 140 -5.23 14.40 3.62
C THR A 140 -5.71 13.36 2.63
N ALA A 141 -6.95 13.50 2.15
CA ALA A 141 -7.54 12.54 1.23
C ALA A 141 -6.63 12.32 0.00
N SER A 142 -6.24 11.07 -0.26
CA SER A 142 -5.45 10.72 -1.44
C SER A 142 -6.19 11.10 -2.72
N PRO A 143 -5.51 11.64 -3.76
CA PRO A 143 -6.11 11.88 -5.07
C PRO A 143 -6.77 10.63 -5.68
N VAL A 144 -6.34 9.43 -5.28
CA VAL A 144 -6.94 8.15 -5.70
C VAL A 144 -8.35 7.94 -5.12
N ALA A 145 -8.66 8.52 -3.95
CA ALA A 145 -10.00 8.50 -3.38
C ALA A 145 -10.94 9.52 -4.05
N ARG A 146 -10.42 10.52 -4.79
CA ARG A 146 -11.25 11.51 -5.50
C ARG A 146 -11.78 11.02 -6.84
N LEU A 147 -11.17 10.01 -7.46
CA LEU A 147 -11.67 9.40 -8.70
C LEU A 147 -12.75 8.35 -8.45
N ALA A 148 -12.93 7.90 -7.21
CA ALA A 148 -14.14 7.25 -6.74
C ALA A 148 -15.07 8.35 -6.19
N GLY A 149 -15.96 8.87 -7.05
CA GLY A 149 -16.73 10.09 -6.82
C GLY A 149 -17.40 10.23 -5.44
N SER A 150 -17.49 11.48 -4.98
CA SER A 150 -18.33 11.96 -3.87
C SER A 150 -19.60 12.65 -4.41
N PRO A 151 -20.69 12.87 -3.63
CA PRO A 151 -20.75 12.84 -2.17
C PRO A 151 -21.89 12.00 -1.55
N ILE A 152 -21.75 11.86 -0.24
CA ILE A 152 -22.71 11.41 0.76
C ILE A 152 -24.06 12.12 0.60
N ALA A 153 -25.15 11.35 0.53
CA ALA A 153 -26.48 11.77 0.96
C ALA A 153 -27.28 10.57 1.48
N SER A 154 -27.55 10.60 2.79
CA SER A 154 -28.68 10.00 3.51
C SER A 154 -28.85 8.47 3.53
N ALA A 155 -28.46 7.87 4.66
CA ALA A 155 -29.24 6.80 5.30
C ALA A 155 -30.58 7.42 5.81
N PRO A 156 -31.71 6.67 5.96
CA PRO A 156 -31.75 5.45 6.77
C PRO A 156 -32.65 4.32 6.22
N ASN A 157 -32.33 3.05 6.52
CA ASN A 157 -33.15 2.29 7.48
C ASN A 157 -32.55 0.93 7.86
N LEU A 158 -32.72 0.63 9.14
CA LEU A 158 -32.50 -0.66 9.78
C LEU A 158 -33.58 -1.65 9.29
N GLY A 159 -33.15 -2.78 8.74
CA GLY A 159 -34.05 -3.85 8.34
C GLY A 159 -33.33 -5.16 8.11
N ASN A 160 -33.46 -6.06 9.09
CA ASN A 160 -33.30 -7.50 9.03
C ASN A 160 -31.90 -8.13 8.88
N ALA A 161 -31.44 -8.59 10.05
CA ALA A 161 -30.90 -9.92 10.35
C ALA A 161 -30.69 -10.91 9.18
N GLN A 162 -29.48 -11.47 9.23
CA GLN A 162 -29.14 -12.86 8.92
C GLN A 162 -28.87 -13.20 7.44
N GLN A 163 -27.62 -12.94 7.04
CA GLN A 163 -26.90 -13.86 6.16
C GLN A 163 -25.46 -13.98 6.67
N SER A 164 -25.25 -15.06 7.41
CA SER A 164 -24.02 -15.81 7.65
C SER A 164 -22.73 -15.15 7.15
N ALA A 165 -21.96 -14.63 8.09
CA ALA A 165 -20.54 -14.39 7.92
C ALA A 165 -19.84 -15.73 7.59
N SER A 166 -19.63 -15.99 6.30
CA SER A 166 -18.60 -16.91 5.85
C SER A 166 -17.28 -16.15 5.76
N PRO A 167 -16.16 -16.71 6.24
CA PRO A 167 -14.86 -16.06 6.15
C PRO A 167 -14.42 -15.98 4.68
N LEU A 168 -14.11 -14.77 4.19
CA LEU A 168 -13.45 -14.61 2.89
C LEU A 168 -11.97 -14.97 3.06
N GLN A 169 -11.69 -16.21 2.65
CA GLN A 169 -10.44 -16.95 2.70
C GLN A 169 -9.39 -16.39 1.71
N SER A 170 -8.14 -16.79 1.92
CA SER A 170 -7.14 -16.91 0.85
C SER A 170 -7.83 -17.38 -0.43
N THR A 171 -7.68 -16.66 -1.54
CA THR A 171 -8.30 -17.07 -2.80
C THR A 171 -7.50 -18.23 -3.39
N GLY A 172 -7.62 -19.40 -2.77
CA GLY A 172 -6.90 -20.62 -3.12
C GLY A 172 -6.33 -21.33 -1.89
N ASP A 173 -6.54 -22.64 -1.83
CA ASP A 173 -5.74 -23.53 -0.99
C ASP A 173 -4.31 -23.52 -1.56
N ILE A 174 -3.32 -23.17 -0.74
CA ILE A 174 -1.91 -23.19 -1.19
C ILE A 174 -1.45 -24.59 -1.60
N ASN A 175 -2.12 -25.64 -1.15
CA ASN A 175 -1.83 -27.02 -1.55
C ASN A 175 -2.44 -27.39 -2.91
N ASP A 176 -3.33 -26.56 -3.44
CA ASP A 176 -3.98 -26.79 -4.72
C ASP A 176 -3.15 -26.25 -5.89
N ALA A 177 -2.25 -27.08 -6.40
CA ALA A 177 -1.47 -26.76 -7.60
C ALA A 177 -2.34 -26.60 -8.86
N GLU A 178 -3.58 -27.07 -8.87
CA GLU A 178 -4.49 -26.92 -10.01
C GLU A 178 -5.07 -25.50 -10.09
N ALA A 179 -5.01 -24.74 -9.00
CA ALA A 179 -5.42 -23.33 -8.94
C ALA A 179 -4.40 -22.35 -9.55
N LEU A 180 -3.24 -22.83 -10.05
CA LEU A 180 -2.29 -21.98 -10.75
C LEU A 180 -2.82 -21.61 -12.15
N PRO A 181 -2.95 -20.31 -12.48
CA PRO A 181 -3.55 -19.88 -13.73
C PRO A 181 -2.66 -20.25 -14.93
N ASN A 182 -3.25 -20.88 -15.94
CA ASN A 182 -2.59 -21.28 -17.19
C ASN A 182 -1.31 -22.13 -17.00
N ALA A 183 -1.17 -22.80 -15.85
CA ALA A 183 0.03 -23.51 -15.49
C ALA A 183 0.23 -24.80 -16.29
N SER A 184 1.45 -24.97 -16.82
CA SER A 184 1.89 -26.24 -17.40
C SER A 184 2.03 -27.33 -16.33
N LEU A 185 1.99 -28.61 -16.73
CA LEU A 185 2.23 -29.73 -15.82
C LEU A 185 3.56 -29.57 -15.06
N ALA A 186 4.61 -29.13 -15.76
CA ALA A 186 5.91 -28.86 -15.16
C ALA A 186 5.86 -27.75 -14.09
N MET A 187 5.08 -26.68 -14.31
CA MET A 187 4.87 -25.65 -13.29
C MET A 187 4.16 -26.21 -12.07
N LYS A 188 3.10 -27.00 -12.26
CA LYS A 188 2.32 -27.61 -11.16
C LYS A 188 3.18 -28.56 -10.32
N GLU A 189 3.98 -29.41 -10.96
CA GLU A 189 4.94 -30.28 -10.27
C GLU A 189 5.97 -29.48 -9.47
N ARG A 190 6.47 -28.38 -10.03
CA ARG A 190 7.42 -27.51 -9.35
C ARG A 190 6.80 -26.73 -8.20
N TYR A 191 5.55 -26.32 -8.34
CA TYR A 191 4.81 -25.70 -7.26
C TYR A 191 4.61 -26.66 -6.07
N ARG A 192 4.27 -27.92 -6.32
CA ARG A 192 4.20 -28.95 -5.25
C ARG A 192 5.55 -29.10 -4.52
N ALA A 193 6.66 -29.06 -5.26
CA ALA A 193 8.00 -29.09 -4.66
C ALA A 193 8.35 -27.79 -3.90
N PHE A 194 7.83 -26.64 -4.34
CA PHE A 194 7.96 -25.35 -3.66
C PHE A 194 7.34 -25.36 -2.27
N LEU A 195 6.19 -26.03 -2.08
CA LEU A 195 5.51 -26.12 -0.78
C LEU A 195 6.37 -26.77 0.32
N GLN A 196 7.34 -27.62 -0.07
CA GLN A 196 8.25 -28.30 0.84
C GLN A 196 9.56 -27.52 1.09
N GLN A 197 9.75 -26.35 0.46
CA GLN A 197 10.97 -25.58 0.61
C GLN A 197 11.02 -24.83 1.96
N PRO A 198 12.23 -24.57 2.51
CA PRO A 198 12.39 -23.80 3.73
C PRO A 198 11.99 -22.32 3.52
N LYS A 199 11.41 -21.72 4.54
CA LYS A 199 11.06 -20.30 4.56
C LYS A 199 12.28 -19.40 4.78
N PRO A 200 12.27 -18.12 4.33
CA PRO A 200 11.21 -17.51 3.52
C PRO A 200 11.22 -18.06 2.10
N ARG A 201 10.05 -18.41 1.54
CA ARG A 201 9.89 -18.93 0.18
C ARG A 201 8.86 -18.13 -0.60
N ALA A 202 9.05 -17.99 -1.90
CA ALA A 202 8.05 -17.40 -2.77
C ALA A 202 8.01 -18.07 -4.15
N PHE A 203 6.83 -18.04 -4.76
CA PHE A 203 6.58 -18.53 -6.11
C PHE A 203 5.96 -17.40 -6.94
N ALA A 204 6.63 -17.03 -8.02
CA ALA A 204 6.17 -16.04 -8.98
C ALA A 204 5.83 -16.71 -10.31
N ILE A 205 4.78 -16.23 -10.96
CA ILE A 205 4.31 -16.69 -12.26
C ILE A 205 4.21 -15.50 -13.21
N SER A 206 4.46 -15.75 -14.49
CA SER A 206 4.28 -14.73 -15.52
C SER A 206 2.81 -14.50 -15.85
N GLN A 207 2.49 -13.36 -16.45
CA GLN A 207 1.13 -13.01 -16.84
C GLN A 207 0.46 -14.10 -17.71
N SER A 208 1.21 -14.70 -18.65
CA SER A 208 0.68 -15.78 -19.48
C SER A 208 0.57 -17.15 -18.79
N GLY A 209 1.15 -17.31 -17.59
CA GLY A 209 1.27 -18.60 -16.91
C GLY A 209 2.23 -19.58 -17.59
N LYS A 210 3.06 -19.11 -18.53
CA LYS A 210 4.03 -19.96 -19.23
C LYS A 210 5.39 -20.04 -18.53
N ASN A 211 5.74 -19.00 -17.78
CA ASN A 211 6.99 -18.90 -17.05
C ASN A 211 6.75 -18.74 -15.55
N TRP A 212 7.72 -19.17 -14.76
CA TRP A 212 7.65 -19.14 -13.30
C TRP A 212 9.04 -19.16 -12.69
N ARG A 213 9.14 -18.66 -11.45
CA ARG A 213 10.32 -18.85 -10.60
C ARG A 213 9.92 -19.06 -9.15
N GLN A 214 10.63 -19.98 -8.51
CA GLN A 214 10.58 -20.16 -7.06
C GLN A 214 11.88 -19.69 -6.43
N THR A 215 11.78 -19.16 -5.22
CA THR A 215 12.95 -18.88 -4.39
C THR A 215 12.65 -19.29 -2.96
N TYR A 216 13.71 -19.60 -2.22
CA TYR A 216 13.61 -20.03 -0.83
C TYR A 216 14.89 -19.69 -0.09
N GLY A 217 14.78 -19.55 1.23
CA GLY A 217 15.87 -19.13 2.09
C GLY A 217 16.49 -17.78 1.69
N ARG A 218 17.66 -17.50 2.26
CA ARG A 218 18.44 -16.31 1.96
C ARG A 218 19.34 -16.54 0.75
N SER A 219 19.34 -15.61 -0.21
CA SER A 219 20.30 -15.62 -1.32
C SER A 219 21.73 -15.38 -0.80
N ARG A 220 22.71 -16.10 -1.36
CA ARG A 220 24.14 -15.82 -1.17
C ARG A 220 24.66 -14.77 -2.15
N ASP A 221 23.96 -14.59 -3.27
CA ASP A 221 24.22 -13.53 -4.22
C ASP A 221 23.61 -12.22 -3.71
N LEU A 222 24.47 -11.24 -3.44
CA LEU A 222 24.13 -9.92 -2.90
C LEU A 222 23.53 -8.99 -3.95
N SER A 223 23.63 -9.32 -5.25
CA SER A 223 22.98 -8.58 -6.34
C SER A 223 21.49 -8.87 -6.42
N LEU A 224 21.03 -9.96 -5.79
CA LEU A 224 19.64 -10.32 -5.69
C LEU A 224 19.03 -9.74 -4.42
N PRO A 225 17.74 -9.34 -4.43
CA PRO A 225 17.05 -8.89 -3.23
C PRO A 225 17.18 -9.90 -2.08
N SER A 226 17.16 -9.48 -0.82
CA SER A 226 17.15 -10.44 0.30
C SER A 226 15.79 -11.13 0.44
N ASP A 227 14.72 -10.39 0.16
CA ASP A 227 13.34 -10.83 0.19
C ASP A 227 13.06 -11.92 -0.86
N ALA A 228 12.42 -13.03 -0.45
CA ALA A 228 12.13 -14.16 -1.33
C ALA A 228 11.11 -13.79 -2.42
N GLY A 229 10.12 -12.97 -2.09
CA GLY A 229 9.11 -12.51 -3.04
C GLY A 229 9.73 -11.68 -4.16
N GLN A 230 10.50 -10.65 -3.80
CA GLN A 230 11.20 -9.78 -4.76
C GLN A 230 12.17 -10.58 -5.64
N ARG A 231 12.91 -11.53 -5.06
CA ARG A 231 13.77 -12.42 -5.85
C ARG A 231 12.98 -13.25 -6.84
N ALA A 232 11.84 -13.81 -6.43
CA ALA A 232 11.03 -14.65 -7.29
C ALA A 232 10.49 -13.86 -8.49
N VAL A 233 9.96 -12.66 -8.27
CA VAL A 233 9.48 -11.79 -9.36
C VAL A 233 10.62 -11.37 -10.27
N LEU A 234 11.72 -10.83 -9.72
CA LEU A 234 12.88 -10.39 -10.51
C LEU A 234 13.45 -11.51 -11.38
N LEU A 235 13.61 -12.71 -10.82
CA LEU A 235 14.13 -13.85 -11.58
C LEU A 235 13.13 -14.36 -12.61
N CYS A 236 11.83 -14.22 -12.34
CA CYS A 236 10.77 -14.58 -13.28
C CYS A 236 10.79 -13.64 -14.49
N GLU A 237 10.78 -12.33 -14.27
CA GLU A 237 10.82 -11.32 -15.34
C GLU A 237 12.12 -11.37 -16.16
N ARG A 238 13.25 -11.74 -15.54
CA ARG A 238 14.48 -11.99 -16.29
C ARG A 238 14.40 -13.22 -17.20
N ALA A 239 13.55 -14.19 -16.85
CA ALA A 239 13.37 -15.43 -17.60
C ALA A 239 12.22 -15.34 -18.62
N SER A 240 11.21 -14.53 -18.34
CA SER A 240 10.04 -14.31 -19.17
C SER A 240 10.04 -12.87 -19.63
N ASN A 241 10.11 -12.61 -20.93
CA ASN A 241 10.02 -11.25 -21.49
C ASN A 241 8.61 -10.61 -21.32
N GLU A 242 7.95 -10.85 -20.20
CA GLU A 242 6.61 -10.47 -19.81
C GLU A 242 6.58 -10.20 -18.29
N PRO A 243 5.61 -9.40 -17.79
CA PRO A 243 5.47 -9.13 -16.36
C PRO A 243 5.22 -10.40 -15.54
N CYS A 244 5.80 -10.47 -14.35
CA CYS A 244 5.53 -11.53 -13.39
C CYS A 244 4.89 -11.01 -12.09
N PHE A 245 4.10 -11.87 -11.46
CA PHE A 245 3.38 -11.58 -10.24
C PHE A 245 3.64 -12.68 -9.21
N LEU A 246 3.59 -12.31 -7.93
CA LEU A 246 3.63 -13.30 -6.86
C LEU A 246 2.35 -14.12 -6.87
N TYR A 247 2.51 -15.43 -6.92
CA TYR A 247 1.41 -16.35 -6.71
C TYR A 247 1.31 -16.75 -5.24
N ALA A 248 2.43 -17.14 -4.63
CA ALA A 248 2.47 -17.59 -3.24
C ALA A 248 3.71 -17.07 -2.51
N VAL A 249 3.57 -16.79 -1.22
CA VAL A 249 4.65 -16.45 -0.29
C VAL A 249 4.45 -17.25 0.99
N ASP A 250 5.49 -17.99 1.38
CA ASP A 250 5.47 -18.95 2.49
C ASP A 250 4.28 -19.92 2.43
N ASP A 251 3.29 -19.74 3.30
CA ASP A 251 2.11 -20.60 3.41
C ASP A 251 0.84 -19.96 2.83
N TYR A 252 0.95 -18.81 2.15
CA TYR A 252 -0.20 -18.07 1.63
C TYR A 252 -0.17 -17.93 0.11
N VAL A 253 -1.32 -18.14 -0.53
CA VAL A 253 -1.59 -17.64 -1.88
C VAL A 253 -1.84 -16.14 -1.78
N VAL A 254 -1.10 -15.35 -2.57
CA VAL A 254 -1.17 -13.87 -2.62
C VAL A 254 -1.59 -13.35 -4.00
N TYR A 255 -1.90 -14.26 -4.93
CA TYR A 255 -2.31 -13.94 -6.29
C TYR A 255 -3.72 -13.36 -6.33
N GLN A 256 -3.91 -12.31 -7.13
CA GLN A 256 -5.23 -11.85 -7.56
C GLN A 256 -5.30 -11.95 -9.07
N ALA A 257 -6.23 -12.76 -9.59
CA ALA A 257 -6.48 -12.84 -11.02
C ALA A 257 -6.94 -11.47 -11.52
N HIS A 258 -6.13 -10.83 -12.37
CA HIS A 258 -6.56 -9.62 -13.06
C HIS A 258 -7.46 -10.08 -14.21
N SER A 259 -8.77 -9.82 -14.11
CA SER A 259 -9.68 -10.02 -15.24
C SER A 259 -9.12 -9.26 -16.44
N PRO A 260 -8.96 -9.89 -17.62
CA PRO A 260 -8.70 -9.14 -18.84
C PRO A 260 -9.82 -8.10 -18.97
N GLN A 261 -9.47 -6.81 -19.07
CA GLN A 261 -10.49 -5.81 -19.38
C GLN A 261 -11.11 -6.19 -20.72
N GLU A 262 -12.38 -6.55 -20.68
CA GLU A 262 -13.21 -6.72 -21.86
C GLU A 262 -13.10 -5.42 -22.68
N PRO A 263 -12.78 -5.50 -23.99
CA PRO A 263 -12.63 -4.29 -24.80
C PRO A 263 -13.95 -3.54 -24.76
N LYS A 264 -13.91 -2.28 -24.30
CA LYS A 264 -15.05 -1.38 -24.40
C LYS A 264 -15.45 -1.30 -25.88
N GLN A 265 -16.60 -1.87 -26.21
CA GLN A 265 -17.31 -1.66 -27.48
C GLN A 265 -17.80 -0.21 -27.58
#